data_AF-V5GLL4-F1
#
_entry.id   AF-V5GLL4-F1
#
_cell.length_a   1.000
_cell.length_b   1.000
_cell.length_c   1.000
_cell.angle_alpha   90.00
_cell.angle_beta   90.00
_cell.angle_gamma   90.00
#
_symmetry.space_group_name_H-M   'P 1'
#
loop_
_entity.id
_entity.type
_entity.pdbx_description
1 polymer ?
#
loop_
_entity_poly.entity_id
_entity_poly.type
_entity_poly.pdbx_seq_one_letter_code
_entity_poly.pdbx_strand_id
1 'polypeptide(L)'
;DIREFDGNLMLKDKLFDISGTADVIGGLPTRVAIRFTPIDKTPPLDFEYQLSAVGLNKYKIIGSVQHFNRFTNFNAYLSTTDKFNWEFNLQLDTSDSARITVHVKADSNTTSKNLIINARTPILRLEKPKLGATYTISGPEHVIHGFFEATKARGNIDVNFIWMFLENMYIKTVGRYESVNYIGESSLKAFYENP
;
A
#
# COMPACT_ATOMS: atom_id res chain seq x y z
N ASP A 1 -20.86 3.72 -19.57
CA ASP A 1 -20.86 2.60 -20.54
C ASP A 1 -20.60 1.30 -19.83
N ILE A 2 -21.40 0.27 -20.11
CA ILE A 2 -21.14 -1.09 -19.62
C ILE A 2 -20.23 -1.77 -20.64
N ARG A 3 -19.15 -2.38 -20.15
CA ARG A 3 -18.24 -3.21 -20.96
C ARG A 3 -18.30 -4.63 -20.46
N GLU A 4 -18.55 -5.55 -21.37
CA GLU A 4 -18.44 -6.99 -21.10
C GLU A 4 -17.06 -7.47 -21.54
N PHE A 5 -16.53 -8.46 -20.84
CA PHE A 5 -15.29 -9.11 -21.24
C PHE A 5 -15.31 -10.58 -20.86
N ASP A 6 -14.73 -11.36 -21.75
CA ASP A 6 -14.51 -12.78 -21.64
C ASP A 6 -13.07 -13.11 -22.06
N GLY A 7 -12.56 -14.26 -21.64
CA GLY A 7 -11.24 -14.70 -22.04
C GLY A 7 -10.72 -15.82 -21.16
N ASN A 8 -9.47 -16.20 -21.38
CA ASN A 8 -8.83 -17.27 -20.62
C ASN A 8 -7.61 -16.72 -19.88
N LEU A 9 -7.43 -17.13 -18.63
CA LEU A 9 -6.27 -16.77 -17.83
C LEU A 9 -5.60 -18.02 -17.27
N MET A 10 -4.32 -18.16 -17.55
CA MET A 10 -3.48 -19.18 -16.91
C MET A 10 -2.85 -18.58 -15.65
N LEU A 11 -3.20 -19.12 -14.49
CA LEU A 11 -2.53 -18.82 -13.21
C LEU A 11 -1.84 -20.07 -12.71
N LYS A 12 -0.50 -20.04 -12.70
CA LYS A 12 0.34 -21.21 -12.39
C LYS A 12 0.01 -22.36 -13.34
N ASP A 13 -0.47 -23.47 -12.80
CA ASP A 13 -0.83 -24.72 -13.45
C ASP A 13 -2.35 -24.83 -13.74
N LYS A 14 -3.12 -23.76 -13.49
CA LYS A 14 -4.57 -23.74 -13.67
C LYS A 14 -5.01 -22.74 -14.73
N LEU A 15 -5.86 -23.23 -15.64
CA LEU A 15 -6.53 -22.42 -16.64
C LEU A 15 -7.95 -22.06 -16.17
N PHE A 16 -8.29 -20.78 -16.30
CA PHE A 16 -9.58 -20.22 -15.90
C PHE A 16 -10.26 -19.60 -17.11
N ASP A 17 -11.54 -19.91 -17.28
CA ASP A 17 -12.45 -19.16 -18.13
C ASP A 17 -12.92 -17.94 -17.33
N ILE A 18 -12.63 -16.75 -17.84
CA ILE A 18 -12.99 -15.46 -17.25
C ILE A 18 -14.22 -14.92 -17.97
N SER A 19 -15.17 -14.43 -17.18
CA SER A 19 -16.27 -13.61 -17.67
C SER A 19 -16.52 -12.47 -16.69
N GLY A 20 -16.97 -11.32 -17.19
CA GLY A 20 -17.23 -10.19 -16.31
C GLY A 20 -17.85 -8.99 -17.01
N THR A 21 -18.19 -8.01 -16.18
CA THR A 21 -18.74 -6.72 -16.59
C THR A 21 -18.02 -5.60 -15.86
N ALA A 22 -17.91 -4.46 -16.52
CA ALA A 22 -17.41 -3.22 -15.94
C ALA A 22 -18.27 -2.03 -16.36
N ASP A 23 -18.86 -1.34 -15.40
CA ASP A 23 -19.45 -0.01 -15.62
C ASP A 23 -18.32 1.01 -15.62
N VAL A 24 -18.13 1.72 -16.73
CA VAL A 24 -17.08 2.72 -16.90
C VAL A 24 -17.69 4.11 -17.02
N ILE A 25 -17.20 5.05 -16.20
CA ILE A 25 -17.54 6.47 -16.23
C ILE A 25 -16.25 7.27 -16.41
N GLY A 26 -16.15 8.04 -17.50
CA GLY A 26 -14.96 8.87 -17.77
C GLY A 26 -13.65 8.08 -17.89
N GLY A 27 -13.72 6.82 -18.32
CA GLY A 27 -12.57 5.91 -18.41
C GLY A 27 -12.20 5.19 -17.11
N LEU A 28 -12.86 5.51 -15.99
CA LEU A 28 -12.68 4.82 -14.71
C LEU A 28 -13.74 3.72 -14.54
N PRO A 29 -13.35 2.47 -14.26
CA PRO A 29 -14.30 1.43 -13.91
C PRO A 29 -14.87 1.70 -12.51
N THR A 30 -16.16 2.01 -12.46
CA THR A 30 -16.89 2.37 -11.25
C THR A 30 -17.63 1.20 -10.63
N ARG A 31 -17.95 0.16 -11.41
CA ARG A 31 -18.45 -1.11 -10.90
C ARG A 31 -17.84 -2.21 -11.73
N VAL A 32 -17.35 -3.26 -11.09
CA VAL A 32 -16.76 -4.41 -11.76
C VAL A 32 -17.27 -5.67 -11.10
N ALA A 33 -17.60 -6.68 -11.89
CA ALA A 33 -17.89 -8.03 -11.44
C ALA A 33 -17.19 -9.01 -12.38
N ILE A 34 -16.34 -9.88 -11.84
CA ILE A 34 -15.54 -10.85 -12.57
C ILE A 34 -15.72 -12.22 -11.93
N ARG A 35 -16.01 -13.21 -12.75
CA ARG A 35 -16.01 -14.63 -12.39
C ARG A 35 -14.87 -15.35 -13.08
N PHE A 36 -14.06 -16.04 -12.29
CA PHE A 36 -13.00 -16.92 -12.75
C PHE A 36 -13.46 -18.36 -12.55
N THR A 37 -13.72 -19.09 -13.63
CA THR A 37 -14.20 -20.48 -13.62
C THR A 37 -13.06 -21.42 -13.99
N PRO A 38 -12.53 -22.22 -13.05
CA PRO A 38 -11.48 -23.19 -13.36
C PRO A 38 -11.97 -24.26 -14.35
N ILE A 39 -11.15 -24.58 -15.36
CA ILE A 39 -11.48 -25.66 -16.32
C ILE A 39 -11.51 -27.04 -15.64
N ASP A 40 -10.71 -27.22 -14.57
CA ASP A 40 -10.69 -28.44 -13.75
C ASP A 40 -11.95 -28.63 -12.88
N LYS A 41 -12.95 -27.73 -13.03
CA LYS A 41 -14.23 -27.73 -12.30
C LYS A 41 -14.10 -27.55 -10.79
N THR A 42 -12.96 -27.07 -10.30
CA THR A 42 -12.86 -26.59 -8.92
C THR A 42 -13.75 -25.35 -8.71
N PRO A 43 -14.12 -25.00 -7.46
CA PRO A 43 -15.01 -23.88 -7.21
C PRO A 43 -14.54 -22.57 -7.85
N PRO A 44 -15.45 -21.76 -8.41
CA PRO A 44 -15.08 -20.49 -9.02
C PRO A 44 -14.65 -19.46 -7.97
N LEU A 45 -13.89 -18.47 -8.44
CA LEU A 45 -13.56 -17.26 -7.71
C LEU A 45 -14.39 -16.11 -8.30
N ASP A 46 -15.13 -15.42 -7.44
CA ASP A 46 -15.87 -14.21 -7.81
C ASP A 46 -15.16 -13.00 -7.19
N PHE A 47 -15.01 -11.94 -7.98
CA PHE A 47 -14.47 -10.66 -7.55
C PHE A 47 -15.39 -9.54 -8.00
N GLU A 48 -15.77 -8.68 -7.08
CA GLU A 48 -16.59 -7.53 -7.39
C GLU A 48 -16.15 -6.30 -6.61
N TYR A 49 -16.37 -5.12 -7.20
CA TYR A 49 -16.30 -3.87 -6.47
C TYR A 49 -17.21 -2.81 -7.06
N GLN A 50 -17.52 -1.82 -6.24
CA GLN A 50 -18.16 -0.57 -6.61
C GLN A 50 -17.35 0.59 -6.02
N LEU A 51 -16.91 1.49 -6.90
CA LEU A 51 -16.31 2.77 -6.60
C LEU A 51 -17.40 3.85 -6.70
N SER A 52 -17.48 4.72 -5.71
CA SER A 52 -18.45 5.81 -5.68
C SER A 52 -17.78 7.08 -5.16
N ALA A 53 -18.04 8.20 -5.83
CA ALA A 53 -17.71 9.51 -5.29
C ALA A 53 -18.70 9.83 -4.17
N VAL A 54 -18.20 10.11 -2.97
CA VAL A 54 -19.02 10.43 -1.78
C VAL A 54 -18.93 11.91 -1.38
N GLY A 55 -18.15 12.69 -2.13
CA GLY A 55 -17.98 14.13 -1.99
C GLY A 55 -16.88 14.64 -2.90
N LEU A 56 -16.62 15.95 -2.87
CA LEU A 56 -15.50 16.54 -3.61
C LEU A 56 -14.18 15.91 -3.14
N ASN A 57 -13.44 15.31 -4.07
CA ASN A 57 -12.19 14.59 -3.85
C ASN A 57 -12.26 13.47 -2.79
N LYS A 58 -13.44 12.88 -2.61
CA LYS A 58 -13.68 11.79 -1.66
C LYS A 58 -14.31 10.60 -2.38
N TYR A 59 -13.70 9.45 -2.22
CA TYR A 59 -14.08 8.23 -2.91
C TYR A 59 -14.25 7.09 -1.93
N LYS A 60 -15.24 6.24 -2.17
CA LYS A 60 -15.48 5.01 -1.42
C LYS A 60 -15.44 3.84 -2.38
N ILE A 61 -14.70 2.79 -2.03
CA ILE A 61 -14.68 1.52 -2.76
C ILE A 61 -15.21 0.46 -1.81
N ILE A 62 -16.23 -0.27 -2.24
CA ILE A 62 -16.74 -1.43 -1.51
C ILE A 62 -16.65 -2.61 -2.47
N GLY A 63 -16.16 -3.75 -2.01
CA GLY A 63 -16.10 -4.93 -2.85
C GLY A 63 -15.92 -6.20 -2.05
N SER A 64 -15.88 -7.31 -2.79
CA SER A 64 -15.73 -8.64 -2.21
C SER A 64 -14.90 -9.52 -3.13
N VAL A 65 -14.22 -10.49 -2.52
CA VAL A 65 -13.64 -11.65 -3.19
C VAL A 65 -14.27 -12.86 -2.54
N GLN A 66 -14.85 -13.77 -3.31
CA GLN A 66 -15.47 -14.99 -2.82
C GLN A 66 -14.90 -16.20 -3.55
N HIS A 67 -14.54 -17.25 -2.81
CA HIS A 67 -14.16 -18.55 -3.35
C HIS A 67 -14.74 -19.63 -2.46
N PHE A 68 -15.70 -20.39 -3.00
CA PHE A 68 -16.47 -21.37 -2.24
C PHE A 68 -17.15 -20.74 -1.00
N ASN A 69 -16.85 -21.22 0.20
CA ASN A 69 -17.35 -20.70 1.48
C ASN A 69 -16.45 -19.62 2.11
N ARG A 70 -15.34 -19.27 1.47
CA ARG A 70 -14.43 -18.22 1.95
C ARG A 70 -14.73 -16.92 1.25
N PHE A 71 -14.71 -15.83 2.00
CA PHE A 71 -14.87 -14.49 1.46
C PHE A 71 -13.92 -13.51 2.14
N THR A 72 -13.61 -12.44 1.41
CA THR A 72 -13.00 -11.22 1.93
C THR A 72 -13.83 -10.06 1.41
N ASN A 73 -14.50 -9.36 2.31
CA ASN A 73 -15.17 -8.10 2.01
C ASN A 73 -14.21 -6.96 2.31
N PHE A 74 -14.18 -5.95 1.45
CA PHE A 74 -13.37 -4.77 1.64
C PHE A 74 -14.20 -3.49 1.51
N ASN A 75 -13.91 -2.53 2.37
CA ASN A 75 -14.49 -1.20 2.34
C ASN A 75 -13.35 -0.20 2.54
N ALA A 76 -13.08 0.56 1.49
CA ALA A 76 -12.03 1.56 1.47
C ALA A 76 -12.61 2.96 1.27
N TYR A 77 -11.99 3.93 1.92
CA TYR A 77 -12.30 5.34 1.77
C TYR A 77 -11.02 6.11 1.48
N LEU A 78 -11.05 6.92 0.43
CA LEU A 78 -9.96 7.79 0.00
C LEU A 78 -10.42 9.25 0.08
N SER A 79 -9.63 10.10 0.71
CA SER A 79 -9.76 11.56 0.63
C SER A 79 -8.46 12.12 0.06
N THR A 80 -8.54 13.01 -0.92
CA THR A 80 -7.36 13.62 -1.53
C THR A 80 -7.55 15.12 -1.66
N THR A 81 -6.49 15.88 -1.44
CA THR A 81 -6.45 17.31 -1.81
C THR A 81 -5.61 17.48 -3.07
N ASP A 82 -4.51 16.75 -3.15
CA ASP A 82 -3.61 16.69 -4.30
C ASP A 82 -2.83 15.35 -4.30
N LYS A 83 -1.85 15.22 -5.21
CA LYS A 83 -1.03 14.02 -5.38
C LYS A 83 -0.17 13.62 -4.18
N PHE A 84 0.11 14.54 -3.26
CA PHE A 84 0.96 14.33 -2.08
C PHE A 84 0.21 14.49 -0.75
N ASN A 85 -1.02 14.98 -0.77
CA ASN A 85 -1.88 15.15 0.38
C ASN A 85 -3.13 14.28 0.23
N TRP A 86 -3.12 13.10 0.85
CA TRP A 86 -4.22 12.14 0.79
C TRP A 86 -4.27 11.22 2.01
N GLU A 87 -5.45 10.68 2.26
CA GLU A 87 -5.72 9.74 3.34
C GLU A 87 -6.53 8.57 2.79
N PHE A 88 -6.10 7.36 3.10
CA PHE A 88 -6.74 6.12 2.70
C PHE A 88 -7.01 5.23 3.91
N ASN A 89 -8.26 4.84 4.08
CA ASN A 89 -8.71 3.95 5.14
C ASN A 89 -9.29 2.70 4.50
N LEU A 90 -8.79 1.52 4.86
CA LEU A 90 -9.26 0.23 4.40
C LEU A 90 -9.71 -0.61 5.59
N GLN A 91 -10.89 -1.20 5.47
CA GLN A 91 -11.36 -2.28 6.34
C GLN A 91 -11.55 -3.54 5.50
N LEU A 92 -11.02 -4.66 5.96
CA LEU A 92 -11.25 -5.99 5.42
C LEU A 92 -11.93 -6.84 6.48
N ASP A 93 -12.99 -7.56 6.10
CA ASP A 93 -13.65 -8.57 6.92
C ASP A 93 -13.60 -9.91 6.18
N THR A 94 -13.11 -10.97 6.84
CA THR A 94 -12.99 -12.30 6.24
C THR A 94 -14.06 -13.27 6.74
N SER A 95 -14.21 -14.42 6.05
CA SER A 95 -15.12 -15.50 6.45
C SER A 95 -14.91 -16.01 7.88
N ASP A 96 -13.69 -15.89 8.40
CA ASP A 96 -13.33 -16.39 9.73
C ASP A 96 -13.55 -15.31 10.82
N SER A 97 -14.37 -14.29 10.52
CA SER A 97 -14.63 -13.12 11.38
C SER A 97 -13.38 -12.31 11.73
N ALA A 98 -12.31 -12.46 10.95
CA ALA A 98 -11.09 -11.69 11.12
C ALA A 98 -11.28 -10.30 10.48
N ARG A 99 -10.94 -9.25 11.24
CA ARG A 99 -10.97 -7.87 10.77
C ARG A 99 -9.56 -7.32 10.63
N ILE A 100 -9.25 -6.79 9.45
CA ILE A 100 -8.02 -6.05 9.18
C ILE A 100 -8.41 -4.61 8.91
N THR A 101 -7.67 -3.67 9.50
CA THR A 101 -7.83 -2.25 9.19
C THR A 101 -6.48 -1.68 8.80
N VAL A 102 -6.44 -0.84 7.78
CA VAL A 102 -5.25 -0.13 7.33
C VAL A 102 -5.61 1.35 7.21
N HIS A 103 -4.82 2.20 7.83
CA HIS A 103 -4.91 3.64 7.72
C HIS A 103 -3.59 4.16 7.15
N VAL A 104 -3.66 4.80 6.00
CA VAL A 104 -2.53 5.41 5.32
C VAL A 104 -2.77 6.89 5.20
N LYS A 105 -1.77 7.69 5.55
CA LYS A 105 -1.79 9.13 5.40
C LYS A 105 -0.52 9.59 4.74
N ALA A 106 -0.67 10.35 3.67
CA ALA A 106 0.40 11.10 3.06
C ALA A 106 0.13 12.59 3.22
N ASP A 107 1.13 13.32 3.68
CA ASP A 107 1.09 14.77 3.79
C ASP A 107 2.38 15.38 3.28
N SER A 108 2.27 16.58 2.72
CA SER A 108 3.44 17.30 2.25
C SER A 108 3.29 18.79 2.43
N ASN A 109 4.42 19.44 2.63
CA ASN A 109 4.58 20.87 2.57
C ASN A 109 5.81 21.20 1.70
N THR A 110 6.25 22.46 1.71
CA THR A 110 7.37 22.93 0.88
C THR A 110 8.71 22.27 1.22
N THR A 111 8.90 21.81 2.45
CA THR A 111 10.17 21.30 2.95
C THR A 111 10.11 19.86 3.41
N SER A 112 8.93 19.23 3.44
CA SER A 112 8.73 17.89 3.98
C SER A 112 7.68 17.10 3.20
N LYS A 113 7.91 15.80 3.07
CA LYS A 113 6.95 14.81 2.58
C LYS A 113 6.90 13.65 3.57
N ASN A 114 5.70 13.27 4.00
CA ASN A 114 5.48 12.22 4.98
C ASN A 114 4.53 11.17 4.43
N LEU A 115 4.79 9.92 4.77
CA LEU A 115 3.90 8.79 4.58
C LEU A 115 3.87 7.97 5.86
N ILE A 116 2.69 7.73 6.40
CA ILE A 116 2.49 6.87 7.56
C ILE A 116 1.43 5.84 7.22
N ILE A 117 1.73 4.57 7.51
CA ILE A 117 0.85 3.43 7.36
C ILE A 117 0.72 2.78 8.73
N ASN A 118 -0.50 2.69 9.23
CA ASN A 118 -0.85 1.96 10.44
C ASN A 118 -1.81 0.85 10.06
N ALA A 119 -1.60 -0.36 10.56
CA ALA A 119 -2.59 -1.42 10.40
C ALA A 119 -2.94 -2.08 11.73
N ARG A 120 -4.11 -2.72 11.76
CA ARG A 120 -4.47 -3.70 12.77
C ARG A 120 -4.80 -5.00 12.05
N THR A 121 -4.14 -6.09 12.44
CA THR A 121 -4.33 -7.39 11.80
C THR A 121 -4.48 -8.49 12.86
N PRO A 122 -5.10 -9.63 12.54
CA PRO A 122 -5.11 -10.80 13.41
C PRO A 122 -3.83 -11.65 13.30
N ILE A 123 -2.86 -11.25 12.46
CA ILE A 123 -1.65 -12.04 12.18
C ILE A 123 -0.70 -11.91 13.37
N LEU A 124 -0.31 -13.06 13.92
CA LEU A 124 0.62 -13.13 15.05
C LEU A 124 1.92 -12.38 14.74
N ARG A 125 2.36 -11.51 15.67
CA ARG A 125 3.51 -10.59 15.57
C ARG A 125 3.31 -9.39 14.62
N LEU A 126 2.18 -9.29 13.94
CA LEU A 126 1.79 -8.17 13.08
C LEU A 126 0.41 -7.63 13.49
N GLU A 127 0.14 -7.60 14.80
CA GLU A 127 -1.17 -7.20 15.31
C GLU A 127 -1.43 -5.69 15.16
N LYS A 128 -0.39 -4.87 15.31
CA LYS A 128 -0.44 -3.40 15.20
C LYS A 128 0.76 -2.81 14.45
N PRO A 129 1.07 -3.27 13.23
CA PRO A 129 2.25 -2.80 12.55
C PRO A 129 2.08 -1.34 12.16
N LYS A 130 3.18 -0.60 12.26
CA LYS A 130 3.29 0.76 11.73
C LYS A 130 4.53 0.82 10.88
N LEU A 131 4.46 1.59 9.81
CA LEU A 131 5.64 1.96 9.05
C LEU A 131 5.43 3.32 8.43
N GLY A 132 6.52 4.00 8.15
CA GLY A 132 6.44 5.30 7.55
C GLY A 132 7.78 5.79 7.04
N ALA A 133 7.70 6.87 6.28
CA ALA A 133 8.84 7.57 5.75
C ALA A 133 8.59 9.07 5.76
N THR A 134 9.61 9.81 6.16
CA THR A 134 9.66 11.26 6.09
C THR A 134 10.86 11.65 5.25
N TYR A 135 10.66 12.59 4.35
CA TYR A 135 11.71 13.23 3.56
C TYR A 135 11.66 14.73 3.80
N THR A 136 12.78 15.29 4.29
CA THR A 136 12.90 16.70 4.67
C THR A 136 14.02 17.35 3.86
N ILE A 137 13.81 18.60 3.45
CA ILE A 137 14.78 19.43 2.73
C ILE A 137 15.12 20.64 3.59
N SER A 138 16.42 20.89 3.78
CA SER A 138 16.96 22.06 4.45
C SER A 138 18.15 22.62 3.65
N GLY A 139 17.86 23.48 2.68
CA GLY A 139 18.89 23.96 1.74
C GLY A 139 19.40 22.81 0.86
N PRO A 140 20.73 22.60 0.76
CA PRO A 140 21.31 21.47 0.02
C PRO A 140 21.27 20.15 0.80
N GLU A 141 20.90 20.17 2.08
CA GLU A 141 20.81 19.00 2.93
C GLU A 141 19.42 18.36 2.81
N HIS A 142 19.41 17.06 2.67
CA HIS A 142 18.24 16.23 2.53
C HIS A 142 18.29 15.09 3.54
N VAL A 143 17.18 14.87 4.24
CA VAL A 143 17.08 13.83 5.25
C VAL A 143 15.90 12.92 4.93
N ILE A 144 16.15 11.63 4.82
CA ILE A 144 15.12 10.58 4.76
C ILE A 144 15.16 9.84 6.09
N HIS A 145 14.01 9.78 6.76
CA HIS A 145 13.80 8.93 7.93
C HIS A 145 12.74 7.89 7.58
N GLY A 146 13.10 6.61 7.58
CA GLY A 146 12.16 5.50 7.46
C GLY A 146 12.06 4.73 8.77
N PHE A 147 10.88 4.22 9.12
CA PHE A 147 10.70 3.41 10.31
C PHE A 147 9.69 2.28 10.09
N PHE A 148 9.80 1.25 10.93
CA PHE A 148 8.75 0.28 11.15
C PHE A 148 8.66 -0.11 12.63
N GLU A 149 7.46 -0.45 13.06
CA GLU A 149 7.13 -1.00 14.37
C GLU A 149 6.24 -2.22 14.16
N ALA A 150 6.58 -3.33 14.80
CA ALA A 150 5.79 -4.54 14.92
C ALA A 150 5.78 -4.96 16.40
N THR A 151 4.97 -5.96 16.76
CA THR A 151 4.73 -6.32 18.17
C THR A 151 5.98 -6.70 18.95
N LYS A 152 7.00 -7.25 18.28
CA LYS A 152 8.25 -7.72 18.91
C LYS A 152 9.53 -7.19 18.24
N ALA A 153 9.39 -6.29 17.28
CA ALA A 153 10.51 -5.75 16.55
C ALA A 153 10.23 -4.32 16.09
N ARG A 154 11.25 -3.48 16.08
CA ARG A 154 11.21 -2.14 15.51
C ARG A 154 12.53 -1.87 14.79
N GLY A 155 12.50 -0.94 13.86
CA GLY A 155 13.70 -0.49 13.22
C GLY A 155 13.50 0.84 12.52
N ASN A 156 14.61 1.52 12.27
CA ASN A 156 14.61 2.76 11.54
C ASN A 156 15.86 2.89 10.67
N ILE A 157 15.75 3.71 9.64
CA ILE A 157 16.83 4.07 8.75
C ILE A 157 16.85 5.59 8.60
N ASP A 158 18.00 6.19 8.89
CA ASP A 158 18.26 7.62 8.70
C ASP A 158 19.25 7.77 7.56
N VAL A 159 18.84 8.40 6.46
CA VAL A 159 19.71 8.78 5.35
C VAL A 159 19.81 10.28 5.33
N ASN A 160 21.01 10.82 5.50
CA ASN A 160 21.32 12.22 5.31
C ASN A 160 22.19 12.32 4.06
N PHE A 161 21.79 13.14 3.10
CA PHE A 161 22.62 13.42 1.94
C PHE A 161 22.64 14.91 1.62
N ILE A 162 23.80 15.38 1.18
CA ILE A 162 23.99 16.73 0.67
C ILE A 162 24.17 16.62 -0.83
N TRP A 163 23.32 17.32 -1.58
CA TRP A 163 23.43 17.41 -3.02
C TRP A 163 23.60 18.87 -3.43
N MET A 164 24.82 19.20 -3.85
CA MET A 164 25.12 20.47 -4.51
C MET A 164 25.26 20.20 -6.01
N PHE A 165 24.47 20.88 -6.84
CA PHE A 165 24.42 20.64 -8.29
C PHE A 165 25.79 20.92 -8.91
N LEU A 166 26.41 19.90 -9.55
CA LEU A 166 27.79 19.93 -10.11
C LEU A 166 28.95 19.96 -9.09
N GLU A 167 28.70 19.65 -7.82
CA GLU A 167 29.72 19.64 -6.76
C GLU A 167 29.76 18.30 -6.00
N ASN A 168 30.50 18.29 -4.89
CA ASN A 168 30.71 17.14 -4.04
C ASN A 168 29.40 16.63 -3.43
N MET A 169 29.21 15.32 -3.43
CA MET A 169 28.08 14.65 -2.78
C MET A 169 28.54 13.97 -1.51
N TYR A 170 27.75 14.14 -0.44
CA TYR A 170 27.93 13.39 0.80
C TYR A 170 26.68 12.57 1.07
N ILE A 171 26.85 11.31 1.47
CA ILE A 171 25.77 10.47 1.96
C ILE A 171 26.19 9.78 3.25
N LYS A 172 25.30 9.80 4.23
CA LYS A 172 25.40 9.07 5.49
C LYS A 172 24.11 8.31 5.72
N THR A 173 24.21 7.01 5.88
CA THR A 173 23.10 6.13 6.21
C THR A 173 23.35 5.47 7.55
N VAL A 174 22.36 5.47 8.43
CA VAL A 174 22.40 4.74 9.72
C VAL A 174 21.12 3.92 9.83
N GLY A 175 21.26 2.61 9.96
CA GLY A 175 20.17 1.68 10.18
C GLY A 175 20.21 1.12 11.59
N ARG A 176 19.05 1.04 12.25
CA ARG A 176 18.90 0.43 13.58
C ARG A 176 17.79 -0.60 13.55
N TYR A 177 18.01 -1.70 14.26
CA TYR A 177 17.04 -2.75 14.44
C TYR A 177 17.06 -3.23 15.89
N GLU A 178 15.88 -3.44 16.44
CA GLU A 178 15.69 -3.95 17.78
C GLU A 178 14.58 -5.00 17.80
N SER A 179 14.83 -6.07 18.52
CA SER A 179 13.88 -7.13 18.85
C SER A 179 14.16 -7.65 20.25
N VAL A 180 13.29 -8.52 20.77
CA VAL A 180 13.45 -9.13 22.11
C VAL A 180 14.82 -9.78 22.33
N ASN A 181 15.43 -10.34 21.27
CA ASN A 181 16.66 -11.13 21.38
C ASN A 181 17.89 -10.45 20.78
N TYR A 182 17.73 -9.30 20.11
CA TYR A 182 18.82 -8.71 19.31
C TYR A 182 18.61 -7.22 19.12
N ILE A 183 19.69 -6.47 19.32
CA ILE A 183 19.82 -5.04 18.99
C ILE A 183 21.03 -4.91 18.08
N GLY A 184 20.87 -4.20 16.95
CA GLY A 184 21.94 -3.96 16.00
C GLY A 184 21.86 -2.57 15.38
N GLU A 185 23.03 -2.00 15.09
CA GLU A 185 23.19 -0.76 14.34
C GLU A 185 24.19 -0.99 13.20
N SER A 186 23.90 -0.44 12.03
CA SER A 186 24.82 -0.40 10.89
C SER A 186 24.90 1.02 10.35
N SER A 187 26.07 1.40 9.83
CA SER A 187 26.22 2.71 9.21
C SER A 187 27.10 2.66 7.97
N LEU A 188 26.78 3.52 7.01
CA LEU A 188 27.53 3.73 5.78
C LEU A 188 27.77 5.23 5.63
N LYS A 189 28.98 5.61 5.24
CA LYS A 189 29.30 6.97 4.80
C LYS A 189 30.00 6.88 3.46
N ALA A 190 29.56 7.67 2.50
CA ALA A 190 30.26 7.80 1.23
C ALA A 190 30.34 9.29 0.85
N PHE A 191 31.42 9.62 0.17
CA PHE A 191 31.70 10.95 -0.33
C PHE A 191 32.13 10.81 -1.79
N TYR A 192 31.57 11.66 -2.64
CA TYR A 192 31.96 11.80 -4.03
C TYR A 192 32.49 13.21 -4.21
N GLU A 193 33.72 13.33 -4.69
CA GLU A 193 34.33 14.59 -5.08
C GLU A 193 34.23 14.69 -6.60
N ASN A 194 33.67 15.79 -7.11
CA ASN A 194 33.66 16.04 -8.55
C ASN A 194 35.08 16.49 -8.97
N PRO A 195 35.78 15.77 -9.86
CA PRO A 195 37.15 16.11 -10.27
C PRO A 195 37.27 17.42 -11.06
#